data_AF-A0A7Y2DDK6-F1
#
_entry.id   AF-A0A7Y2DDK6-F1
#
_cell.length_a   1.000
_cell.length_b   1.000
_cell.length_c   1.000
_cell.angle_alpha   90.00
_cell.angle_beta   90.00
_cell.angle_gamma   90.00
#
_symmetry.space_group_name_H-M   'P 1'
#
loop_
_entity.id
_entity.type
_entity.pdbx_description
1 polymer ?
#
loop_
_entity_poly.entity_id
_entity_poly.type
_entity_poly.pdbx_seq_one_letter_code
_entity_poly.pdbx_strand_id
1 'polypeptide(L)'
;MNAVFHGAIELLPRPAHVPEVVEDADSFVGNARLKARSIVAATGRAALADDSGLEVDVLDGAPGVESAYYGGGDHDDAANRARLLEELAAVADEERTARFRTVFVLARPDGSEVVAEGTCEGRIGHIERGSEGFGYDPLFIPSDSDGRTFGEHTAAEKNAISHRSRACHALLAALRA
;
A
#
# COMPACT_ATOMS: atom_id res chain seq x y z
N MET A 1 -8.93 8.06 2.09
CA MET A 1 -7.98 9.19 1.94
C MET A 1 -8.67 10.55 2.07
N ASN A 2 -9.57 10.95 1.17
CA ASN A 2 -10.25 12.26 1.25
C ASN A 2 -10.99 12.52 2.59
N ALA A 3 -11.65 11.51 3.14
CA ALA A 3 -12.30 11.61 4.45
C ALA A 3 -11.31 11.90 5.59
N VAL A 4 -10.07 11.39 5.50
CA VAL A 4 -9.03 11.58 6.52
C VAL A 4 -8.43 12.99 6.41
N PHE A 5 -8.19 13.47 5.19
CA PHE A 5 -7.57 14.79 4.95
C PHE A 5 -8.55 15.97 4.97
N HIS A 6 -9.84 15.72 5.15
CA HIS A 6 -10.87 16.75 5.10
C HIS A 6 -10.55 17.94 6.02
N GLY A 7 -10.49 19.15 5.44
CA GLY A 7 -10.20 20.40 6.15
C GLY A 7 -8.72 20.66 6.44
N ALA A 8 -7.82 19.74 6.11
CA ALA A 8 -6.36 19.91 6.27
C ALA A 8 -5.63 20.03 4.92
N ILE A 9 -6.02 19.21 3.93
CA ILE A 9 -5.42 19.19 2.59
C ILE A 9 -6.54 19.04 1.56
N GLU A 10 -6.49 19.85 0.51
CA GLU A 10 -7.31 19.64 -0.70
C GLU A 10 -6.51 18.80 -1.69
N LEU A 11 -7.00 17.60 -2.00
CA LEU A 11 -6.38 16.73 -3.01
C LEU A 11 -7.00 16.98 -4.37
N LEU A 12 -6.16 17.41 -5.32
CA LEU A 12 -6.50 17.46 -6.73
C LEU A 12 -6.15 16.11 -7.39
N PRO A 13 -6.96 15.62 -8.33
CA PRO A 13 -6.62 14.41 -9.08
C PRO A 13 -5.34 14.61 -9.90
N ARG A 14 -4.61 13.52 -10.12
CA ARG A 14 -3.45 13.50 -11.02
C ARG A 14 -3.87 14.04 -12.40
N PRO A 15 -3.16 15.04 -12.98
CA PRO A 15 -3.53 15.55 -14.29
C PRO A 15 -3.32 14.49 -15.37
N ALA A 16 -4.36 14.20 -16.16
CA ALA A 16 -4.37 13.11 -17.13
C ALA A 16 -3.32 13.22 -18.26
N HIS A 17 -2.76 14.41 -18.48
CA HIS A 17 -1.73 14.65 -19.50
C HIS A 17 -0.31 14.34 -19.00
N VAL A 18 -0.11 14.14 -17.70
CA VAL A 18 1.19 13.76 -17.17
C VAL A 18 1.35 12.25 -17.40
N PRO A 19 2.44 11.78 -18.03
CA PRO A 19 2.64 10.35 -18.24
C PRO A 19 2.74 9.61 -16.90
N GLU A 20 2.51 8.29 -16.93
CA GLU A 20 2.89 7.43 -15.80
C GLU A 20 4.41 7.41 -15.66
N VAL A 21 4.87 7.21 -14.43
CA VAL A 21 6.30 7.12 -14.10
C VAL A 21 6.70 5.66 -14.08
N VAL A 22 7.87 5.35 -14.62
CA VAL A 22 8.46 4.03 -14.43
C VAL A 22 8.88 3.90 -12.96
N GLU A 23 8.33 2.90 -12.27
CA GLU A 23 8.62 2.61 -10.87
C GLU A 23 9.79 1.62 -10.80
N ASP A 24 11.02 2.12 -10.93
CA ASP A 24 12.26 1.34 -10.99
C ASP A 24 13.11 1.42 -9.71
N ALA A 25 12.52 1.87 -8.60
CA ALA A 25 13.22 1.93 -7.33
C ALA A 25 12.98 0.68 -6.48
N ASP A 26 14.03 0.24 -5.79
CA ASP A 26 14.00 -0.95 -4.92
C ASP A 26 13.28 -0.73 -3.57
N SER A 27 12.46 0.32 -3.43
CA SER A 27 11.75 0.62 -2.18
C SER A 27 10.48 1.43 -2.40
N PHE A 28 9.48 1.22 -1.53
CA PHE A 28 8.23 1.98 -1.55
C PHE A 28 8.46 3.50 -1.50
N VAL A 29 9.38 3.96 -0.64
CA VAL A 29 9.71 5.40 -0.57
C VAL A 29 10.34 5.91 -1.86
N GLY A 30 11.14 5.08 -2.54
CA GLY A 30 11.76 5.39 -3.82
C GLY A 30 10.70 5.60 -4.90
N ASN A 31 9.82 4.62 -5.09
CA ASN A 31 8.73 4.67 -6.07
C ASN A 31 7.74 5.81 -5.79
N ALA A 32 7.32 5.97 -4.53
CA ALA A 32 6.46 7.08 -4.13
C ALA A 32 7.11 8.44 -4.41
N ARG A 33 8.43 8.58 -4.17
CA ARG A 33 9.18 9.81 -4.46
C ARG A 33 9.31 10.07 -5.97
N LEU A 34 9.57 9.04 -6.77
CA LEU A 34 9.61 9.16 -8.24
C LEU A 34 8.27 9.68 -8.77
N LYS A 35 7.16 9.08 -8.32
CA LYS A 35 5.80 9.51 -8.65
C LYS A 35 5.52 10.96 -8.23
N ALA A 36 5.78 11.31 -6.96
CA ALA A 36 5.52 12.65 -6.46
C ALA A 36 6.35 13.72 -7.21
N ARG A 37 7.66 13.48 -7.41
CA ARG A 37 8.54 14.44 -8.07
C ARG A 37 8.22 14.63 -9.54
N SER A 38 7.73 13.60 -10.25
CA SER A 38 7.30 13.78 -11.65
C SER A 38 6.12 14.75 -11.76
N ILE A 39 5.15 14.65 -10.84
CA ILE A 39 4.00 15.55 -10.80
C ILE A 39 4.44 16.97 -10.44
N VAL A 40 5.37 17.13 -9.49
CA VAL A 40 5.94 18.46 -9.17
C VAL A 40 6.63 19.05 -10.40
N ALA A 41 7.46 18.28 -11.10
CA ALA A 41 8.17 18.73 -12.29
C ALA A 41 7.22 19.14 -13.43
N ALA A 42 6.13 18.40 -13.62
CA ALA A 42 5.17 18.66 -14.68
C ALA A 42 4.23 19.83 -14.39
N THR A 43 3.91 20.08 -13.11
CA THR A 43 2.83 21.01 -12.73
C THR A 43 3.29 22.25 -11.98
N GLY A 44 4.50 22.24 -11.41
CA GLY A 44 4.99 23.28 -10.49
C GLY A 44 4.21 23.35 -9.17
N ARG A 45 3.38 22.34 -8.85
CA ARG A 45 2.57 22.25 -7.62
C ARG A 45 3.12 21.16 -6.71
N ALA A 46 2.85 21.28 -5.41
CA ALA A 46 3.12 20.17 -4.48
C ALA A 46 2.32 18.93 -4.90
N ALA A 47 2.92 17.75 -4.72
CA ALA A 47 2.32 16.49 -5.12
C ALA A 47 2.45 15.45 -4.01
N LEU A 48 1.35 14.75 -3.74
CA LEU A 48 1.30 13.59 -2.87
C LEU A 48 1.22 12.34 -3.74
N ALA A 49 2.10 11.38 -3.53
CA ALA A 49 2.01 10.05 -4.11
C ALA A 49 2.25 8.99 -3.03
N ASP A 50 1.73 7.78 -3.25
CA ASP A 50 2.05 6.61 -2.45
C ASP A 50 2.66 5.49 -3.26
N ASP A 51 3.37 4.62 -2.57
CA ASP A 51 3.60 3.26 -3.00
C ASP A 51 3.27 2.29 -1.86
N SER A 52 2.76 1.12 -2.19
CA SER A 52 2.23 0.17 -1.21
C SER A 52 2.43 -1.27 -1.65
N GLY A 53 2.58 -2.17 -0.68
CA GLY A 53 2.73 -3.58 -0.96
C GLY A 53 2.52 -4.46 0.27
N LEU A 54 2.53 -5.76 0.01
CA LEU A 54 2.53 -6.82 1.00
C LEU A 54 3.96 -7.33 1.18
N GLU A 55 4.42 -7.39 2.42
CA GLU A 55 5.70 -8.01 2.78
C GLU A 55 5.41 -9.25 3.64
N VAL A 56 5.91 -10.42 3.26
CA VAL A 56 5.75 -11.68 4.02
C VAL A 56 7.09 -12.08 4.60
N ASP A 57 7.14 -12.27 5.93
CA ASP A 57 8.42 -12.36 6.65
C ASP A 57 9.22 -13.61 6.24
N VAL A 58 8.56 -14.77 6.06
CA VAL A 58 9.21 -16.03 5.63
C VAL A 58 9.71 -16.01 4.19
N LEU A 59 9.25 -15.04 3.38
CA LEU A 59 9.67 -14.84 1.99
C LEU A 59 10.66 -13.67 1.88
N ASP A 60 11.37 -13.35 2.96
CA ASP A 60 12.33 -12.24 3.04
C ASP A 60 11.73 -10.89 2.61
N GLY A 61 10.43 -10.69 2.90
CA GLY A 61 9.70 -9.47 2.54
C GLY A 61 9.05 -9.47 1.16
N ALA A 62 9.18 -10.54 0.37
CA ALA A 62 8.41 -10.66 -0.87
C ALA A 62 6.90 -10.79 -0.58
N PRO A 63 6.00 -10.31 -1.46
CA PRO A 63 6.27 -9.66 -2.75
C PRO A 63 6.94 -8.27 -2.70
N GLY A 64 6.77 -7.52 -1.61
CA GLY A 64 7.38 -6.20 -1.43
C GLY A 64 6.93 -5.19 -2.50
N VAL A 65 7.87 -4.47 -3.10
CA VAL A 65 7.61 -3.50 -4.18
C VAL A 65 7.01 -4.15 -5.44
N GLU A 66 7.22 -5.45 -5.65
CA GLU A 66 6.68 -6.21 -6.78
C GLU A 66 5.26 -6.73 -6.52
N SER A 67 4.59 -6.24 -5.48
CA SER A 67 3.26 -6.72 -5.06
C SER A 67 2.23 -6.76 -6.18
N ALA A 68 2.24 -5.79 -7.10
CA ALA A 68 1.30 -5.73 -8.22
C ALA A 68 1.64 -6.71 -9.36
N TYR A 69 2.88 -7.20 -9.41
CA TYR A 69 3.45 -7.98 -10.53
C TYR A 69 3.85 -9.41 -10.14
N TYR A 70 3.57 -9.80 -8.90
CA TYR A 70 4.12 -11.00 -8.30
C TYR A 70 3.85 -12.28 -9.09
N GLY A 71 2.65 -12.44 -9.64
CA GLY A 71 2.23 -13.57 -10.47
C GLY A 71 2.78 -13.55 -11.90
N GLY A 72 3.63 -12.58 -12.26
CA GLY A 72 4.22 -12.41 -13.59
C GLY A 72 3.30 -11.74 -14.62
N GLY A 73 2.05 -11.44 -14.25
CA GLY A 73 1.11 -10.62 -15.02
C GLY A 73 1.07 -9.18 -14.50
N ASP A 74 0.76 -8.23 -15.38
CA ASP A 74 0.59 -6.82 -15.02
C ASP A 74 -0.72 -6.64 -14.24
N HIS A 75 -0.62 -6.33 -12.94
CA HIS A 75 -1.76 -6.10 -12.03
C HIS A 75 -2.79 -7.24 -12.00
N ASP A 76 -2.36 -8.50 -12.15
CA ASP A 76 -3.23 -9.68 -12.05
C ASP A 76 -3.33 -10.18 -10.60
N ASP A 77 -4.29 -9.63 -9.87
CA ASP A 77 -4.56 -9.98 -8.48
C ASP A 77 -4.75 -11.49 -8.26
N ALA A 78 -5.38 -12.21 -9.19
CA ALA A 78 -5.62 -13.64 -9.04
C ALA A 78 -4.31 -14.44 -9.20
N ALA A 79 -3.50 -14.10 -10.21
CA ALA A 79 -2.18 -14.72 -10.39
C ALA A 79 -1.23 -14.41 -9.22
N ASN A 80 -1.26 -13.17 -8.73
CA ASN A 80 -0.50 -12.72 -7.56
C ASN A 80 -0.81 -13.57 -6.31
N ARG A 81 -2.10 -13.75 -6.01
CA ARG A 81 -2.55 -14.57 -4.88
C ARG A 81 -2.25 -16.06 -5.06
N ALA A 82 -2.44 -16.59 -6.27
CA ALA A 82 -2.15 -17.99 -6.58
C ALA A 82 -0.67 -18.33 -6.33
N ARG A 83 0.25 -17.48 -6.81
CA ARG A 83 1.68 -17.65 -6.57
C ARG A 83 2.01 -17.57 -5.07
N LEU A 84 1.45 -16.59 -4.36
CA LEU A 84 1.69 -16.44 -2.92
C LEU A 84 1.23 -17.69 -2.14
N LEU A 85 0.07 -18.24 -2.47
CA LEU A 85 -0.42 -19.47 -1.83
C LEU A 85 0.46 -20.67 -2.14
N GLU A 86 0.97 -20.79 -3.37
CA GLU A 86 1.88 -21.86 -3.78
C GLU A 86 3.18 -21.84 -2.97
N GLU A 87 3.84 -20.68 -2.89
CA GLU A 87 5.10 -20.53 -2.15
C GLU A 87 4.92 -20.75 -0.64
N LEU A 88 3.74 -20.43 -0.11
CA LEU A 88 3.42 -20.64 1.29
C LEU A 88 2.77 -22.00 1.60
N ALA A 89 2.62 -22.92 0.63
CA ALA A 89 1.85 -24.14 0.82
C ALA A 89 2.39 -25.07 1.94
N ALA A 90 3.70 -25.05 2.19
CA ALA A 90 4.37 -25.86 3.21
C ALA A 90 4.79 -25.06 4.46
N VAL A 91 4.43 -23.78 4.55
CA VAL A 91 4.79 -22.89 5.67
C VAL A 91 3.81 -23.08 6.83
N ALA A 92 4.35 -23.31 8.03
CA ALA A 92 3.57 -23.48 9.26
C ALA A 92 2.82 -22.20 9.62
N ASP A 93 1.66 -22.31 10.28
CA ASP A 93 0.77 -21.20 10.60
C ASP A 93 1.46 -20.04 11.32
N GLU A 94 2.40 -20.34 12.21
CA GLU A 94 3.14 -19.38 13.03
C GLU A 94 4.17 -18.57 12.22
N GLU A 95 4.59 -19.06 11.05
CA GLU A 95 5.60 -18.45 10.19
C GLU A 95 4.98 -17.62 9.04
N ARG A 96 3.65 -17.63 8.90
CA ARG A 96 2.93 -16.90 7.84
C ARG A 96 2.73 -15.41 8.16
N THR A 97 3.58 -14.82 8.99
CA THR A 97 3.47 -13.41 9.38
C THR A 97 3.73 -12.52 8.18
N ALA A 98 2.96 -11.44 8.08
CA ALA A 98 3.01 -10.52 6.97
C ALA A 98 2.55 -9.14 7.41
N ARG A 99 2.91 -8.12 6.62
CA ARG A 99 2.40 -6.77 6.80
C ARG A 99 2.05 -6.15 5.47
N PHE A 100 0.96 -5.41 5.46
CA PHE A 100 0.77 -4.39 4.43
C PHE A 100 1.49 -3.12 4.83
N ARG A 101 2.13 -2.46 3.86
CA ARG A 101 2.86 -1.21 4.04
C ARG A 101 2.41 -0.19 3.00
N THR A 102 2.17 1.05 3.44
CA THR A 102 1.98 2.22 2.55
C THR A 102 2.98 3.28 2.95
N VAL A 103 3.70 3.82 1.97
CA VAL A 103 4.55 5.00 2.13
C VAL A 103 3.98 6.13 1.29
N PHE A 104 3.63 7.24 1.93
CA PHE A 104 3.30 8.51 1.28
C PHE A 104 4.55 9.39 1.19
N VAL A 105 4.70 10.06 0.04
CA VAL A 105 5.65 11.15 -0.16
C VAL A 105 4.90 12.39 -0.65
N LEU A 106 4.94 13.46 0.16
CA LEU A 106 4.53 14.80 -0.25
C LEU A 106 5.77 15.58 -0.69
N ALA A 107 5.95 15.79 -1.99
CA ALA A 107 7.03 16.60 -2.55
C ALA A 107 6.56 18.03 -2.83
N ARG A 108 7.43 19.01 -2.61
CA ARG A 108 7.18 20.44 -2.86
C ARG A 108 8.08 21.00 -3.98
N PRO A 109 7.66 22.08 -4.65
CA PRO A 109 8.48 22.73 -5.70
C PRO A 109 9.82 23.28 -5.20
N ASP A 110 9.96 23.57 -3.90
CA ASP A 110 11.21 24.01 -3.28
C ASP A 110 12.22 22.87 -3.03
N GLY A 111 11.85 21.63 -3.39
CA GLY A 111 12.66 20.43 -3.21
C GLY A 111 12.52 19.77 -1.83
N SER A 112 11.77 20.36 -0.90
CA SER A 112 11.46 19.71 0.38
C SER A 112 10.43 18.60 0.19
N GLU A 113 10.46 17.61 1.08
CA GLU A 113 9.50 16.52 1.09
C GLU A 113 9.13 16.09 2.51
N VAL A 114 7.94 15.54 2.65
CA VAL A 114 7.49 14.84 3.87
C VAL A 114 7.22 13.39 3.49
N VAL A 115 7.85 12.47 4.23
CA VAL A 115 7.62 11.03 4.10
C VAL A 115 6.80 10.59 5.30
N ALA A 116 5.73 9.83 5.05
CA ALA A 116 4.88 9.27 6.08
C ALA A 116 4.55 7.82 5.74
N GLU A 117 4.56 6.95 6.75
CA GLU A 117 4.38 5.53 6.58
C GLU A 117 3.27 5.01 7.49
N GLY A 118 2.59 3.96 7.04
CA GLY A 118 1.71 3.17 7.86
C GLY A 118 1.83 1.70 7.51
N THR A 119 1.90 0.85 8.55
CA THR A 119 1.89 -0.60 8.41
C THR A 119 0.63 -1.19 9.05
N CYS A 120 0.19 -2.33 8.55
CA CYS A 120 -0.81 -3.17 9.18
C CYS A 120 -0.24 -4.58 9.24
N GLU A 121 0.07 -5.01 10.46
CA GLU A 121 0.59 -6.33 10.76
C GLU A 121 -0.54 -7.38 10.71
N GLY A 122 -0.19 -8.60 10.33
CA GLY A 122 -1.14 -9.69 10.18
C GLY A 122 -0.47 -10.99 9.77
N ARG A 123 -1.26 -11.86 9.14
CA ARG A 123 -0.78 -13.13 8.60
C ARG A 123 -1.52 -13.51 7.33
N ILE A 124 -0.92 -14.38 6.54
CA ILE A 124 -1.54 -14.91 5.31
C ILE A 124 -2.36 -16.14 5.62
N GLY A 125 -3.63 -16.15 5.22
CA GLY A 125 -4.51 -17.31 5.28
C GLY A 125 -4.10 -18.43 4.32
N HIS A 126 -4.69 -19.61 4.49
CA HIS A 126 -4.46 -20.77 3.61
C HIS A 126 -5.37 -20.79 2.38
N ILE A 127 -6.49 -20.08 2.45
CA ILE A 127 -7.48 -19.98 1.38
C ILE A 127 -7.98 -18.55 1.29
N GLU A 128 -8.41 -18.16 0.10
CA GLU A 128 -9.09 -16.89 -0.10
C GLU A 128 -10.45 -16.89 0.63
N ARG A 129 -10.73 -15.80 1.34
CA ARG A 129 -12.04 -15.54 1.94
C ARG A 129 -12.48 -14.11 1.68
N GLY A 130 -13.76 -13.96 1.37
CA GLY A 130 -14.37 -12.66 1.05
C GLY A 130 -14.04 -12.15 -0.35
N SER A 131 -14.81 -11.15 -0.78
CA SER A 131 -14.75 -10.56 -2.13
C SER A 131 -14.65 -9.03 -2.12
N GLU A 132 -14.59 -8.42 -0.94
CA GLU A 132 -14.37 -6.99 -0.80
C GLU A 132 -12.89 -6.66 -1.05
N GLY A 133 -12.61 -5.40 -1.38
CA GLY A 133 -11.24 -4.94 -1.56
C GLY A 133 -10.58 -5.45 -2.85
N PHE A 134 -9.26 -5.62 -2.83
CA PHE A 134 -8.44 -5.95 -3.99
C PHE A 134 -7.08 -6.56 -3.59
N GLY A 135 -6.29 -6.99 -4.57
CA GLY A 135 -4.95 -7.52 -4.35
C GLY A 135 -4.98 -8.76 -3.45
N TYR A 136 -4.23 -8.70 -2.35
CA TYR A 136 -4.10 -9.78 -1.38
C TYR A 136 -5.11 -9.71 -0.23
N ASP A 137 -6.09 -8.80 -0.29
CA ASP A 137 -7.11 -8.66 0.76
C ASP A 137 -7.83 -9.97 1.12
N PRO A 138 -8.22 -10.83 0.15
CA PRO A 138 -8.86 -12.11 0.46
C PRO A 138 -7.97 -13.10 1.22
N LEU A 139 -6.66 -12.86 1.32
CA LEU A 139 -5.72 -13.72 2.03
C LEU A 139 -5.22 -13.10 3.34
N PHE A 140 -5.17 -11.78 3.44
CA PHE A 140 -4.54 -11.11 4.56
C PHE A 140 -5.48 -11.02 5.77
N ILE A 141 -5.07 -11.62 6.89
CA ILE A 141 -5.77 -11.58 8.18
C ILE A 141 -5.03 -10.57 9.09
N PRO A 142 -5.54 -9.33 9.24
CA PRO A 142 -4.92 -8.33 10.12
C PRO A 142 -4.92 -8.80 11.58
N SER A 143 -3.84 -8.50 12.31
CA SER A 143 -3.71 -8.85 13.74
C SER A 143 -4.71 -8.12 14.62
N ASP A 144 -5.14 -6.92 14.22
CA ASP A 144 -6.06 -6.05 14.97
C ASP A 144 -7.54 -6.29 14.57
N SER A 145 -7.91 -7.49 14.11
CA SER A 145 -9.29 -7.86 13.74
C SER A 145 -9.82 -9.12 14.45
N ASP A 146 -11.03 -9.53 14.07
CA ASP A 146 -11.75 -10.71 14.55
C ASP A 146 -11.38 -12.01 13.80
N GLY A 147 -10.25 -12.03 13.09
CA GLY A 147 -9.77 -13.20 12.33
C GLY A 147 -10.30 -13.30 10.90
N ARG A 148 -11.19 -12.39 10.50
CA ARG A 148 -11.58 -12.17 9.11
C ARG A 148 -10.41 -11.68 8.26
N THR A 149 -10.39 -12.06 6.99
CA THR A 149 -9.48 -11.46 6.01
C THR A 149 -9.93 -10.04 5.68
N PHE A 150 -9.07 -9.19 5.12
CA PHE A 150 -9.51 -7.90 4.60
C PHE A 150 -10.58 -8.04 3.51
N GLY A 151 -10.61 -9.14 2.77
CA GLY A 151 -11.67 -9.43 1.79
C GLY A 151 -13.06 -9.65 2.41
N GLU A 152 -13.12 -9.93 3.72
CA GLU A 152 -14.35 -10.09 4.51
C GLU A 152 -14.73 -8.82 5.31
N HIS A 153 -13.91 -7.76 5.24
CA HIS A 153 -14.19 -6.47 5.86
C HIS A 153 -14.88 -5.55 4.86
N THR A 154 -15.89 -4.81 5.31
CA THR A 154 -16.41 -3.67 4.55
C THR A 154 -15.31 -2.61 4.37
N ALA A 155 -15.46 -1.75 3.37
CA ALA A 155 -14.53 -0.64 3.16
C ALA A 155 -14.36 0.24 4.41
N ALA A 156 -15.41 0.46 5.20
CA ALA A 156 -15.35 1.24 6.43
C ALA A 156 -14.52 0.54 7.52
N GLU A 157 -14.74 -0.75 7.74
CA GLU A 157 -13.99 -1.54 8.73
C GLU A 157 -12.51 -1.62 8.34
N LYS A 158 -12.20 -1.92 7.06
CA LYS A 158 -10.82 -1.94 6.56
C LYS A 158 -10.14 -0.57 6.74
N ASN A 159 -10.83 0.51 6.40
CA ASN A 159 -10.28 1.86 6.55
C ASN A 159 -9.99 2.24 8.00
N ALA A 160 -10.63 1.61 8.99
CA ALA A 160 -10.35 1.87 10.40
C ALA A 160 -8.97 1.34 10.85
N ILE A 161 -8.49 0.25 10.25
CA ILE A 161 -7.27 -0.44 10.71
C ILE A 161 -6.16 -0.55 9.65
N SER A 162 -6.42 -0.24 8.38
CA SER A 162 -5.47 -0.44 7.28
C SER A 162 -4.20 0.42 7.37
N HIS A 163 -3.14 -0.13 6.79
CA HIS A 163 -1.84 0.50 6.50
C HIS A 163 -1.99 1.89 5.86
N ARG A 164 -2.81 2.03 4.80
CA ARG A 164 -3.05 3.31 4.12
C ARG A 164 -3.71 4.36 5.01
N SER A 165 -4.66 3.97 5.85
CA SER A 165 -5.30 4.89 6.80
C SER A 165 -4.30 5.38 7.84
N ARG A 166 -3.49 4.47 8.40
CA ARG A 166 -2.39 4.79 9.32
C ARG A 166 -1.38 5.75 8.68
N ALA A 167 -1.02 5.52 7.42
CA ALA A 167 -0.13 6.39 6.66
C ALA A 167 -0.73 7.79 6.45
N CYS A 168 -2.05 7.90 6.20
CA CYS A 168 -2.73 9.21 6.11
C CYS A 168 -2.66 9.96 7.44
N HIS A 169 -2.90 9.29 8.57
CA HIS A 169 -2.80 9.90 9.89
C HIS A 169 -1.37 10.32 10.24
N ALA A 170 -0.37 9.51 9.89
CA ALA A 170 1.03 9.85 10.04
C ALA A 170 1.40 11.11 9.24
N LEU A 171 0.93 11.22 7.99
CA LEU A 171 1.15 12.40 7.16
C LEU A 171 0.54 13.66 7.79
N LEU A 172 -0.70 13.57 8.28
CA LEU A 172 -1.36 14.69 8.95
C LEU A 172 -0.63 15.14 10.22
N ALA A 173 -0.11 14.19 10.99
CA ALA A 173 0.69 14.50 12.18
C ALA A 173 1.98 15.25 11.78
N ALA A 174 2.67 14.76 10.75
CA ALA A 174 3.91 15.37 10.26
C ALA A 174 3.72 16.79 9.70
N LEU A 175 2.54 17.10 9.15
CA LEU A 175 2.22 18.44 8.61
C LEU A 175 1.79 19.46 9.68
N ARG A 176 1.51 19.00 10.90
CA ARG A 176 1.14 19.86 12.04
C ARG A 176 2.31 20.18 12.96
N ALA A 177 3.42 19.46 12.82
CA ALA A 177 4.66 19.66 13.57
C ALA A 177 5.46 20.85 13.00
#